data_AF-A0A8T7GZY3-F1
#
_entry.id   AF-A0A8T7GZY3-F1
#
_cell.length_a   1.000
_cell.length_b   1.000
_cell.length_c   1.000
_cell.angle_alpha   90.00
_cell.angle_beta   90.00
_cell.angle_gamma   90.00
#
_symmetry.space_group_name_H-M   'P 1'
#
loop_
_entity.id
_entity.type
_entity.pdbx_description
1 polymer ?
#
loop_
_entity_poly.entity_id
_entity_poly.type
_entity_poly.pdbx_seq_one_letter_code
_entity_poly.pdbx_strand_id
1 'polypeptide(L)'
;MPQPEVVRIVREYMEKVERELLALARKAPTADLRAAAVSLAVRKVIALELLRALMRISDRLESLRFYEEQVRSVLSTESRRVQDLERVLTKLVEIESYQRELPKMLKSLEQFFEREELARALELIEDVEKKLGDELRELIEAVKRDLEAAKRGS
;
A
#
# COMPACT_ATOMS: atom_id res chain seq x y z
N MET A 1 -14.00 -10.24 6.69
CA MET A 1 -13.01 -10.23 5.57
C MET A 1 -13.62 -10.98 4.40
N PRO A 2 -13.40 -10.58 3.13
CA PRO A 2 -13.91 -11.35 2.00
C PRO A 2 -13.35 -12.78 2.09
N GLN A 3 -14.23 -13.78 1.97
CA GLN A 3 -13.83 -15.17 2.10
C GLN A 3 -12.77 -15.50 1.02
N PRO A 4 -11.65 -16.15 1.37
CA PRO A 4 -10.58 -16.49 0.42
C PRO A 4 -11.10 -17.19 -0.85
N GLU A 5 -12.19 -17.95 -0.71
CA GLU A 5 -12.88 -18.63 -1.80
C GLU A 5 -13.53 -17.68 -2.80
N VAL A 6 -14.19 -16.61 -2.33
CA VAL A 6 -14.85 -15.63 -3.20
C VAL A 6 -13.83 -14.88 -4.04
N VAL A 7 -12.71 -14.48 -3.42
CA VAL A 7 -11.64 -13.76 -4.13
C VAL A 7 -10.97 -14.66 -5.17
N ARG A 8 -10.75 -15.94 -4.84
CA ARG A 8 -10.24 -16.94 -5.78
C ARG A 8 -11.17 -17.12 -6.97
N ILE A 9 -12.48 -17.25 -6.73
CA ILE A 9 -13.50 -17.37 -7.79
C ILE A 9 -13.45 -16.12 -8.68
N VAL A 10 -13.50 -14.92 -8.11
CA VAL A 10 -13.43 -13.67 -8.88
C VAL A 10 -12.19 -13.61 -9.76
N ARG A 11 -11.01 -13.98 -9.22
CA ARG A 11 -9.77 -14.05 -9.99
C ARG A 11 -9.88 -15.02 -11.17
N GLU A 12 -10.34 -16.25 -10.93
CA GLU A 12 -10.48 -17.26 -11.98
C GLU A 12 -11.43 -16.82 -13.10
N TYR A 13 -12.54 -16.18 -12.75
CA TYR A 13 -13.46 -15.59 -13.73
C TYR A 13 -12.81 -14.46 -14.52
N MET A 14 -12.08 -13.56 -13.87
CA MET A 14 -11.40 -12.46 -14.53
C MET A 14 -10.31 -12.96 -15.50
N GLU A 15 -9.52 -13.96 -15.10
CA GLU A 15 -8.51 -14.61 -15.97
C GLU A 15 -9.17 -15.33 -17.16
N LYS A 16 -10.33 -15.95 -16.95
CA LYS A 16 -11.09 -16.53 -18.06
C LYS A 16 -11.52 -15.45 -19.05
N VAL A 17 -12.07 -14.33 -18.58
CA VAL A 17 -12.48 -13.22 -19.47
C VAL A 17 -11.29 -12.65 -20.23
N GLU A 18 -10.14 -12.47 -19.58
CA GLU A 18 -8.91 -12.02 -20.23
C GLU A 18 -8.49 -12.95 -21.37
N ARG A 19 -8.45 -14.27 -21.12
CA ARG A 19 -8.13 -15.27 -22.15
C ARG A 19 -9.10 -15.26 -23.32
N GLU A 20 -10.41 -15.15 -23.06
CA GLU A 20 -11.43 -15.10 -24.11
C GLU A 20 -11.32 -13.81 -24.95
N LEU A 21 -11.01 -12.66 -24.33
CA LEU A 21 -10.80 -11.40 -25.06
C LEU A 21 -9.56 -11.47 -25.96
N LEU A 22 -8.48 -12.08 -25.50
CA LEU A 22 -7.28 -12.31 -26.32
C LEU A 22 -7.56 -13.30 -27.47
N ALA A 23 -8.32 -14.36 -27.21
CA ALA A 23 -8.73 -15.31 -28.24
C ALA A 23 -9.62 -14.65 -29.30
N LEU A 24 -10.56 -13.79 -28.86
CA LEU A 24 -11.42 -13.00 -29.73
C LEU A 24 -10.59 -12.05 -30.60
N ALA A 25 -9.62 -11.34 -30.02
CA ALA A 25 -8.73 -10.46 -30.77
C ALA A 25 -7.97 -11.20 -31.90
N ARG A 26 -7.48 -12.41 -31.62
CA ARG A 26 -6.77 -13.24 -32.61
C ARG A 26 -7.66 -13.69 -33.76
N LYS A 27 -8.93 -13.97 -33.48
CA LYS A 27 -9.90 -14.49 -34.45
C LYS A 27 -10.77 -13.40 -35.09
N ALA A 28 -10.64 -12.15 -34.64
CA ALA A 28 -11.49 -11.05 -35.08
C ALA A 28 -11.33 -10.79 -36.59
N PRO A 29 -12.46 -10.67 -37.34
CA PRO A 29 -12.44 -10.53 -38.79
C PRO A 29 -12.04 -9.11 -39.24
N THR A 30 -12.08 -8.12 -38.36
CA THR A 30 -11.75 -6.72 -38.67
C THR A 30 -10.70 -6.16 -37.71
N ALA A 31 -9.97 -5.14 -38.18
CA ALA A 31 -8.98 -4.44 -37.37
C ALA A 31 -9.63 -3.74 -36.17
N ASP A 32 -10.82 -3.17 -36.34
CA ASP A 32 -11.55 -2.48 -35.26
C ASP A 32 -11.96 -3.45 -34.15
N LEU A 33 -12.49 -4.62 -34.50
CA LEU A 33 -12.87 -5.65 -33.52
C LEU A 33 -11.63 -6.20 -32.80
N ARG A 34 -10.51 -6.36 -33.51
CA ARG A 34 -9.23 -6.75 -32.92
C ARG A 34 -8.75 -5.70 -31.92
N ALA A 35 -8.74 -4.43 -32.32
CA ALA A 35 -8.30 -3.33 -31.46
C ALA A 35 -9.18 -3.17 -30.22
N ALA A 36 -10.51 -3.27 -30.37
CA ALA A 36 -11.45 -3.24 -29.25
C ALA A 36 -11.23 -4.40 -28.28
N ALA A 37 -11.08 -5.63 -28.78
CA ALA A 37 -10.84 -6.81 -27.96
C ALA A 37 -9.50 -6.73 -27.21
N VAL A 38 -8.43 -6.24 -27.86
CA VAL A 38 -7.13 -5.99 -27.21
C VAL A 38 -7.26 -4.92 -26.14
N SER A 39 -7.95 -3.81 -26.41
CA SER A 39 -8.15 -2.74 -25.43
C SER A 39 -8.89 -3.24 -24.18
N LEU A 40 -9.93 -4.05 -24.36
CA LEU A 40 -10.65 -4.67 -23.25
C LEU A 40 -9.77 -5.67 -22.48
N ALA A 41 -8.95 -6.46 -23.18
CA ALA A 41 -8.02 -7.38 -22.54
C ALA A 41 -6.98 -6.64 -21.67
N VAL A 42 -6.42 -5.54 -22.18
CA VAL A 42 -5.48 -4.68 -21.41
C VAL A 42 -6.12 -4.16 -20.12
N ARG A 43 -7.35 -3.64 -20.19
CA ARG A 43 -8.08 -3.20 -18.98
C ARG A 43 -8.32 -4.35 -18.01
N LYS A 44 -8.60 -5.56 -18.52
CA LYS A 44 -8.79 -6.74 -17.69
C LYS A 44 -7.49 -7.16 -16.98
N VAL A 45 -6.35 -7.08 -17.66
CA VAL A 45 -5.02 -7.34 -17.05
C VAL A 45 -4.75 -6.36 -15.91
N ILE A 46 -4.97 -5.06 -16.10
CA ILE A 46 -4.80 -4.06 -15.04
C ILE A 46 -5.65 -4.43 -13.82
N ALA A 47 -6.94 -4.74 -14.02
CA ALA A 47 -7.83 -5.11 -12.94
C ALA A 47 -7.40 -6.42 -12.22
N LEU A 48 -6.87 -7.41 -12.96
CA LEU A 48 -6.33 -8.64 -12.39
C LEU A 48 -5.11 -8.37 -11.50
N GLU A 49 -4.19 -7.50 -11.94
CA GLU A 49 -3.01 -7.15 -11.15
C GLU A 49 -3.36 -6.38 -9.89
N LEU A 50 -4.32 -5.46 -9.97
CA LEU A 50 -4.86 -4.77 -8.78
C LEU A 50 -5.47 -5.77 -7.80
N LEU A 51 -6.27 -6.74 -8.27
CA LEU A 51 -6.82 -7.80 -7.42
C LEU A 51 -5.72 -8.64 -6.74
N ARG A 52 -4.69 -9.03 -7.49
CA ARG A 52 -3.52 -9.77 -6.96
C ARG A 52 -2.76 -8.97 -5.91
N ALA A 53 -2.63 -7.65 -6.10
CA ALA A 53 -2.04 -6.76 -5.10
C ALA A 53 -2.90 -6.72 -3.82
N LEU A 54 -4.22 -6.57 -3.94
CA LEU A 54 -5.13 -6.56 -2.80
C LEU A 54 -5.09 -7.86 -1.98
N MET A 55 -4.99 -9.02 -2.65
CA MET A 55 -4.80 -10.30 -1.98
C MET A 55 -3.53 -10.32 -1.13
N ARG A 56 -2.39 -9.94 -1.73
CA ARG A 56 -1.10 -9.88 -1.01
C ARG A 56 -1.12 -8.90 0.15
N ILE A 57 -1.83 -7.77 0.00
CA ILE A 57 -2.03 -6.79 1.08
C ILE A 57 -2.83 -7.43 2.22
N SER A 58 -3.93 -8.13 1.93
CA SER A 58 -4.76 -8.80 2.94
C SER A 58 -3.95 -9.79 3.78
N ASP A 59 -3.15 -10.64 3.13
CA ASP A 59 -2.32 -11.64 3.81
C ASP A 59 -1.28 -10.97 4.74
N ARG A 60 -0.66 -9.88 4.27
CA ARG A 60 0.28 -9.08 5.06
C ARG A 60 -0.38 -8.39 6.25
N LEU A 61 -1.59 -7.85 6.07
CA LEU A 61 -2.33 -7.18 7.14
C LEU A 61 -2.73 -8.14 8.26
N GLU A 62 -3.04 -9.40 7.93
CA GLU A 62 -3.27 -10.43 8.94
C GLU A 62 -2.02 -10.70 9.78
N SER A 63 -0.85 -10.79 9.13
CA SER A 63 0.42 -10.93 9.84
C SER A 63 0.72 -9.73 10.74
N LEU A 64 0.49 -8.51 10.27
CA LEU A 64 0.73 -7.28 11.05
C LEU A 64 -0.22 -7.15 12.24
N ARG A 65 -1.50 -7.53 12.09
CA ARG A 65 -2.46 -7.55 13.21
C ARG A 65 -2.01 -8.49 14.33
N PHE A 66 -1.47 -9.65 13.97
CA PHE A 66 -0.92 -10.57 14.95
C PHE A 66 0.26 -9.96 15.73
N TYR A 67 1.17 -9.24 15.05
CA TYR A 67 2.25 -8.52 15.74
C TYR A 67 1.74 -7.40 16.65
N GLU A 68 0.72 -6.65 16.20
CA GLU A 68 0.10 -5.59 17.00
C GLU A 68 -0.49 -6.14 18.31
N GLU A 69 -1.21 -7.27 18.24
CA GLU A 69 -1.76 -7.95 19.41
C GLU A 69 -0.67 -8.43 20.37
N GLN A 70 0.44 -8.98 19.86
CA GLN A 70 1.57 -9.40 20.69
C GLN A 70 2.23 -8.23 21.42
N VAL A 71 2.48 -7.12 20.74
CA VAL A 71 3.13 -5.93 21.35
C VAL A 71 2.25 -5.35 22.47
N ARG A 72 0.92 -5.34 22.32
CA ARG A 72 -0.01 -4.87 23.36
C ARG A 72 0.04 -5.72 24.64
N SER A 73 0.53 -6.96 24.59
CA SER A 73 0.59 -7.88 25.73
C SER A 73 1.86 -7.77 26.59
N VAL A 74 2.86 -6.98 26.16
CA VAL A 74 4.12 -6.80 26.91
C VAL A 74 4.05 -5.52 27.75
N LEU A 75 3.98 -5.67 29.07
CA LEU A 75 4.15 -4.57 30.03
C LEU A 75 5.62 -4.42 30.45
N SER A 76 6.02 -3.16 30.60
CA SER A 76 7.38 -2.60 30.62
C SER A 76 8.29 -3.02 31.79
N THR A 77 9.58 -3.22 31.50
CA THR A 77 10.68 -3.00 32.46
C THR A 77 11.24 -1.59 32.27
N GLU A 78 11.17 -0.75 33.30
CA GLU A 78 11.83 0.55 33.33
C GLU A 78 13.30 0.38 33.72
N SER A 79 14.18 0.37 32.71
CA SER A 79 15.60 0.76 32.86
C SER A 79 16.21 0.99 31.47
N ARG A 80 16.69 2.22 31.24
CA ARG A 80 17.20 2.85 29.97
C ARG A 80 16.24 3.71 29.13
N ARG A 81 15.18 4.22 29.75
CA ARG A 81 14.14 5.05 29.11
C ARG A 81 14.65 6.21 28.23
N VAL A 82 15.64 7.01 28.66
CA VAL A 82 16.12 8.17 27.88
C VAL A 82 16.88 7.75 26.62
N GLN A 83 17.86 6.84 26.73
CA GLN A 83 18.66 6.38 25.59
C GLN A 83 17.79 5.61 24.57
N ASP A 84 16.79 4.87 25.05
CA ASP A 84 15.84 4.16 24.21
C ASP A 84 14.94 5.15 23.45
N LEU A 85 14.43 6.19 24.11
CA LEU A 85 13.66 7.27 23.46
C LEU A 85 14.48 8.03 22.41
N GLU A 86 15.75 8.33 22.67
CA GLU A 86 16.64 8.99 21.70
C GLU A 86 16.89 8.11 20.45
N ARG A 87 17.10 6.80 20.66
CA ARG A 87 17.27 5.85 19.57
C ARG A 87 16.00 5.71 18.73
N VAL A 88 14.83 5.62 19.37
CA VAL A 88 13.53 5.57 18.69
C VAL A 88 13.31 6.85 17.90
N LEU A 89 13.53 8.02 18.51
CA LEU A 89 13.36 9.31 17.85
C LEU A 89 14.24 9.44 16.60
N THR A 90 15.51 9.02 16.70
CA THR A 90 16.43 9.04 15.56
C THR A 90 15.88 8.22 14.38
N LYS A 91 15.32 7.04 14.67
CA LYS A 91 14.74 6.18 13.64
C LYS A 91 13.45 6.73 13.07
N LEU A 92 12.58 7.32 13.89
CA LEU A 92 11.35 7.95 13.40
C LEU A 92 11.65 9.13 12.48
N VAL A 93 12.65 9.96 12.81
CA VAL A 93 13.09 11.08 11.94
C VAL A 93 13.67 10.56 10.62
N GLU A 94 14.44 9.47 10.65
CA GLU A 94 14.92 8.83 9.43
C GLU A 94 13.74 8.37 8.55
N ILE A 95 12.74 7.71 9.13
CA ILE A 95 11.54 7.25 8.41
C ILE A 95 10.74 8.44 7.85
N GLU A 96 10.61 9.52 8.61
CA GLU A 96 9.90 10.75 8.20
C GLU A 96 10.55 11.39 6.99
N SER A 97 11.89 11.33 6.89
CA SER A 97 12.61 11.83 5.72
C SER A 97 12.23 11.09 4.43
N TYR A 98 12.05 9.77 4.49
CA TYR A 98 11.57 8.99 3.34
C TYR A 98 10.12 9.31 3.01
N GLN A 99 9.27 9.39 4.05
CA GLN A 99 7.84 9.66 3.91
C GLN A 99 7.52 11.03 3.33
N ARG A 100 8.39 12.02 3.53
CA ARG A 100 8.25 13.34 2.91
C ARG A 100 8.53 13.34 1.41
N GLU A 101 9.42 12.48 0.93
CA GLU A 101 9.79 12.44 -0.48
C GLU A 101 8.87 11.54 -1.31
N LEU A 102 8.28 10.51 -0.69
CA LEU A 102 7.48 9.50 -1.39
C LEU A 102 6.30 10.08 -2.19
N PRO A 103 5.47 11.00 -1.67
CA PRO A 103 4.36 11.59 -2.43
C PRO A 103 4.83 12.35 -3.69
N LYS A 104 5.99 13.00 -3.61
CA LYS A 104 6.57 13.72 -4.77
C LYS A 104 7.00 12.75 -5.86
N MET A 105 7.57 11.61 -5.46
CA MET A 105 7.96 10.54 -6.38
C MET A 105 6.74 9.85 -7.00
N LEU A 106 5.67 9.64 -6.23
CA LEU A 106 4.42 9.07 -6.76
C LEU A 106 3.78 10.01 -7.79
N LYS A 107 3.73 11.30 -7.50
CA LYS A 107 3.21 12.31 -8.43
C LYS A 107 4.00 12.40 -9.74
N SER A 108 5.32 12.20 -9.71
CA SER A 108 6.10 12.16 -10.95
C SER A 108 5.83 10.91 -11.77
N LEU A 109 5.44 9.80 -11.14
CA LEU A 109 5.06 8.56 -11.82
C LEU A 109 3.75 8.70 -12.62
N GLU A 110 2.79 9.51 -12.15
CA GLU A 110 1.52 9.75 -12.85
C GLU A 110 1.71 10.20 -14.30
N GLN A 111 2.75 10.99 -14.56
CA GLN A 111 3.07 11.52 -15.89
C GLN A 111 3.43 10.43 -16.91
N PHE A 112 3.79 9.24 -16.45
CA PHE A 112 4.17 8.11 -17.30
C PHE A 112 3.01 7.15 -17.58
N PHE A 113 1.86 7.31 -16.91
CA PHE A 113 0.72 6.43 -17.10
C PHE A 113 -0.35 7.11 -17.96
N GLU A 114 -0.53 6.61 -19.18
CA GLU A 114 -1.61 7.06 -20.09
C GLU A 114 -2.99 6.50 -19.72
N ARG A 115 -3.03 5.54 -18.78
CA ARG A 115 -4.26 4.83 -18.39
C ARG A 115 -4.84 5.41 -17.11
N GLU A 116 -6.07 5.90 -17.22
CA GLU A 116 -6.83 6.51 -16.12
C GLU A 116 -6.94 5.60 -14.89
N GLU A 117 -7.11 4.29 -15.08
CA GLU A 117 -7.22 3.35 -13.96
C GLU A 117 -5.93 3.26 -13.13
N LEU A 118 -4.76 3.41 -13.75
CA LEU A 118 -3.47 3.41 -13.05
C LEU A 118 -3.19 4.75 -12.38
N ALA A 119 -3.58 5.86 -13.02
CA ALA A 119 -3.50 7.19 -12.41
C ALA A 119 -4.33 7.26 -11.11
N ARG A 120 -5.59 6.81 -11.15
CA ARG A 120 -6.45 6.74 -9.94
C ARG A 120 -5.87 5.85 -8.85
N ALA A 121 -5.22 4.74 -9.21
CA ALA A 121 -4.56 3.88 -8.23
C ALA A 121 -3.37 4.59 -7.56
N LEU A 122 -2.60 5.38 -8.31
CA LEU A 122 -1.51 6.20 -7.76
C LEU A 122 -2.01 7.32 -6.85
N GLU A 123 -3.09 8.02 -7.24
CA GLU A 123 -3.71 9.05 -6.40
C GLU A 123 -4.11 8.49 -5.03
N LEU A 124 -4.73 7.30 -5.01
CA LEU A 124 -5.09 6.62 -3.76
C LEU A 124 -3.86 6.27 -2.91
N ILE A 125 -2.75 5.87 -3.53
CA ILE A 125 -1.50 5.60 -2.81
C ILE A 125 -0.92 6.90 -2.25
N GLU A 126 -0.90 7.98 -3.05
CA GLU A 126 -0.40 9.29 -2.59
C GLU A 126 -1.18 9.78 -1.36
N ASP A 127 -2.50 9.65 -1.36
CA ASP A 127 -3.34 10.03 -0.23
C ASP A 127 -3.08 9.21 1.04
N VAL A 128 -2.80 7.90 0.89
CA VAL A 128 -2.41 7.04 2.03
C VAL A 128 -1.07 7.48 2.60
N GLU A 129 -0.08 7.74 1.76
CA GLU A 129 1.27 8.12 2.18
C GLU A 129 1.29 9.51 2.85
N LYS A 130 0.46 10.46 2.38
CA LYS A 130 0.24 11.75 3.07
C LYS A 130 -0.27 11.56 4.49
N LYS A 131 -1.32 10.75 4.67
CA LYS A 131 -1.90 10.47 6.00
C LYS A 131 -0.89 9.79 6.92
N LEU A 132 -0.14 8.83 6.40
CA LEU A 132 0.91 8.16 7.16
C LEU A 132 2.03 9.14 7.57
N GLY A 133 2.38 10.09 6.69
CA GLY A 133 3.28 11.19 7.03
C GLY A 133 2.75 12.09 8.15
N ASP A 134 1.45 12.37 8.18
CA ASP A 134 0.81 13.13 9.26
C ASP A 134 0.89 12.37 10.60
N GLU A 135 0.47 11.11 10.62
CA GLU A 135 0.50 10.25 11.81
C GLU A 135 1.93 10.07 12.36
N LEU A 136 2.92 9.93 11.47
CA LEU A 136 4.32 9.80 11.86
C LEU A 136 4.85 11.08 12.52
N ARG A 137 4.45 12.26 12.04
CA ARG A 137 4.81 13.55 12.67
C ARG A 137 4.22 13.66 14.07
N GLU A 138 2.94 13.29 14.25
CA GLU A 138 2.31 13.27 15.56
C GLU A 138 3.05 12.34 16.54
N LEU A 139 3.47 11.17 16.07
CA LEU A 139 4.26 10.22 16.87
C LEU A 139 5.63 10.78 17.25
N ILE A 140 6.33 11.44 16.32
CA ILE A 140 7.61 12.10 16.59
C ILE A 140 7.45 13.16 17.69
N GLU A 141 6.41 13.99 17.62
CA GLU A 141 6.14 15.02 18.63
C GLU A 141 5.73 14.43 19.98
N ALA A 142 5.05 13.27 20.00
CA ALA A 142 4.82 12.54 21.24
C ALA A 142 6.14 12.04 21.87
N VAL A 143 7.01 11.40 21.10
CA VAL A 143 8.31 10.89 21.58
C VAL A 143 9.23 12.03 22.06
N LYS A 144 9.24 13.18 21.38
CA LYS A 144 9.98 14.36 21.82
C LYS A 144 9.51 14.86 23.20
N ARG A 145 8.18 14.95 23.41
CA ARG A 145 7.60 15.36 24.69
C ARG A 145 7.97 14.38 25.82
N ASP A 146 7.90 13.09 25.55
CA ASP A 146 8.27 12.05 26.52
C ASP A 146 9.77 12.12 26.86
N LEU A 147 10.62 12.37 25.87
CA LEU A 147 12.06 12.55 26.06
C LEU A 147 12.36 13.77 26.92
N GLU A 148 11.69 14.90 26.69
CA GLU A 148 11.83 16.11 27.53
C GLU A 148 11.40 15.85 28.97
N ALA A 149 10.27 15.17 29.17
CA ALA A 149 9.77 14.82 30.49
C ALA A 149 10.76 13.91 31.24
N ALA A 150 11.29 12.89 30.56
CA ALA A 150 12.27 11.97 31.13
C ALA A 150 13.58 12.66 31.52
N LYS A 151 14.04 13.64 30.72
CA LYS A 151 15.23 14.45 31.01
C LYS A 151 15.05 15.43 32.19
N ARG A 152 13.83 15.84 32.52
CA ARG A 152 13.53 16.73 33.65
C ARG A 152 13.33 15.99 34.98
N GLY A 153 12.97 14.71 34.93
CA GLY A 153 12.76 13.86 36.11
C GLY A 153 13.96 12.99 36.51
N SER A 154 15.06 13.06 35.75
CA SER A 154 16.37 12.46 36.07
C SER A 154 17.31 13.51 36.64
#